data_AF-A0A090LVJ4-F1
#
_entry.id   AF-A0A090LVJ4-F1
#
_cell.length_a   1.000
_cell.length_b   1.000
_cell.length_c   1.000
_cell.angle_alpha   90.00
_cell.angle_beta   90.00
_cell.angle_gamma   90.00
#
_symmetry.space_group_name_H-M   'P 1'
#
loop_
_entity.id
_entity.type
_entity.pdbx_description
1 polymer ?
#
loop_
_entity_poly.entity_id
_entity_poly.type
_entity_poly.pdbx_seq_one_letter_code
_entity_poly.pdbx_strand_id
1 'polypeptide(L)' 'MPRSKDESKPRGKLTAYAFFVQTCREEHKRKHPDENVVFAEFSKKCAERWK' A
#
# COMPACT_ATOMS: atom_id res chain seq x y z
N MET A 1 3.65 11.15 1.51
CA MET A 1 4.91 11.88 1.26
C MET A 1 5.89 10.94 0.58
N PRO A 2 6.30 11.18 -0.67
CA PRO A 2 7.34 10.36 -1.28
C PRO A 2 8.66 10.69 -0.56
N ARG A 3 9.25 9.70 0.12
CA ARG A 3 10.65 9.82 0.55
C ARG A 3 11.47 9.86 -0.73
N SER A 4 12.33 10.86 -0.88
CA SER A 4 13.28 10.97 -1.99
C SER A 4 13.95 9.61 -2.20
N LYS A 5 13.63 9.00 -3.33
CA LYS A 5 14.00 7.63 -3.65
C LYS A 5 15.39 7.70 -4.28
N ASP A 6 16.41 7.68 -3.43
CA ASP A 6 17.78 7.54 -3.89
C ASP A 6 17.91 6.17 -4.57
N GLU A 7 17.95 6.14 -5.91
CA GLU A 7 18.01 4.89 -6.70
C GLU A 7 19.23 4.04 -6.35
N SER A 8 20.27 4.67 -5.79
CA SER A 8 21.50 4.05 -5.33
C SER A 8 21.34 3.20 -4.05
N LYS A 9 20.25 3.36 -3.28
CA LYS A 9 20.07 2.70 -1.98
C LYS A 9 19.08 1.54 -2.07
N PRO A 10 19.41 0.35 -1.50
CA PRO A 10 18.49 -0.78 -1.51
C PRO A 10 17.19 -0.41 -0.79
N ARG A 11 16.05 -0.86 -1.36
CA ARG A 11 14.75 -0.66 -0.73
C ARG A 11 14.76 -1.30 0.66
N GLY A 12 14.25 -0.57 1.66
CA GLY A 12 14.17 -1.08 3.02
C GLY A 12 13.39 -2.39 3.10
N LYS A 13 13.61 -3.16 4.19
CA LYS A 13 12.92 -4.43 4.42
C LYS A 13 11.40 -4.23 4.38
N LEU A 14 10.70 -5.09 3.64
CA LEU A 14 9.25 -5.09 3.59
C LEU A 14 8.72 -5.69 4.90
N THR A 15 7.90 -4.94 5.64
CA THR A 15 7.25 -5.45 6.85
C THR A 15 6.03 -6.29 6.48
N ALA A 16 5.57 -7.16 7.38
CA ALA A 16 4.36 -7.95 7.17
C ALA A 16 3.14 -7.06 6.84
N TYR A 17 2.99 -5.92 7.52
CA TYR A 17 1.95 -4.95 7.23
C TYR A 17 2.12 -4.30 5.84
N ALA A 18 3.37 -3.98 5.44
CA ALA A 18 3.62 -3.42 4.11
C ALA A 18 3.27 -4.41 2.99
N PHE A 19 3.54 -5.71 3.19
CA PHE A 19 3.09 -6.76 2.29
C PHE A 19 1.56 -6.86 2.26
N PHE A 20 0.90 -6.90 3.42
CA PHE A 20 -0.57 -6.93 3.52
C PHE A 20 -1.26 -5.78 2.78
N VAL A 21 -0.80 -4.54 2.99
CA VAL A 21 -1.33 -3.35 2.31
C VAL A 21 -1.12 -3.44 0.79
N GLN A 22 -0.02 -4.03 0.35
CA GLN A 22 0.28 -4.24 -1.07
C GLN A 22 -0.71 -5.23 -1.69
N THR A 23 -0.93 -6.38 -1.05
CA THR A 23 -1.89 -7.40 -1.51
C THR A 23 -3.31 -6.86 -1.54
N CYS A 24 -3.74 -6.14 -0.50
CA CYS A 24 -5.06 -5.50 -0.47
C CYS A 24 -5.24 -4.52 -1.64
N ARG A 25 -4.16 -3.82 -2.04
CA ARG A 25 -4.21 -2.85 -3.13
C ARG A 25 -4.32 -3.54 -4.49
N GLU A 26 -3.60 -4.65 -4.69
CA GLU A 26 -3.72 -5.45 -5.92
C GLU A 26 -5.11 -6.06 -6.08
N GLU A 27 -5.68 -6.62 -5.01
CA GLU A 27 -7.05 -7.12 -5.03
C GLU A 27 -8.05 -6.03 -5.38
N HIS A 28 -7.90 -4.84 -4.78
CA HIS A 28 -8.78 -3.71 -5.06
C HIS A 28 -8.68 -3.27 -6.52
N LYS A 29 -7.46 -3.13 -7.06
CA LYS A 29 -7.24 -2.76 -8.46
C LYS A 29 -7.82 -3.80 -9.42
N ARG A 30 -7.76 -5.09 -9.08
CA ARG A 30 -8.32 -6.16 -9.92
C ARG A 30 -9.84 -6.12 -9.97
N LYS A 31 -10.50 -5.78 -8.85
CA LYS A 31 -11.96 -5.70 -8.75
C LYS A 31 -12.53 -4.36 -9.23
N HIS A 32 -11.79 -3.28 -9.01
CA HIS A 32 -12.19 -1.91 -9.29
C HIS A 32 -11.06 -1.16 -10.00
N PRO A 33 -10.84 -1.44 -11.30
CA PRO A 33 -9.75 -0.82 -12.07
C PRO A 33 -9.95 0.68 -12.31
N ASP A 34 -11.19 1.17 -12.37
CA ASP A 34 -11.54 2.58 -12.55
C ASP A 34 -11.58 3.39 -11.24
N GLU A 35 -11.58 2.72 -10.08
CA GLU A 35 -11.77 3.40 -8.80
C GLU A 35 -10.42 3.85 -8.24
N ASN A 36 -10.26 5.17 -8.12
CA ASN A 36 -9.04 5.77 -7.61
C ASN A 36 -9.05 5.76 -6.08
N VAL A 37 -8.39 4.76 -5.49
CA VAL A 37 -8.26 4.65 -4.03
C VAL A 37 -7.34 5.72 -3.47
N VAL A 38 -7.92 6.65 -2.69
CA VAL A 38 -7.18 7.65 -1.90
C VAL A 38 -6.39 6.94 -0.81
N PHE A 39 -5.07 7.16 -0.77
CA PHE A 39 -4.17 6.45 0.14
C PHE A 39 -4.55 6.60 1.62
N ALA A 40 -5.05 7.78 2.03
CA ALA A 40 -5.48 8.03 3.40
C ALA A 40 -6.63 7.11 3.84
N GLU A 41 -7.68 7.02 3.02
CA GLU A 41 -8.85 6.17 3.28
C GLU A 41 -8.49 4.69 3.17
N PHE A 42 -7.67 4.33 2.19
CA PHE A 42 -7.20 2.96 2.02
C PHE A 42 -6.34 2.48 3.20
N SER A 43 -5.46 3.34 3.72
CA SER A 43 -4.62 3.01 4.88
C SER A 43 -5.46 2.83 6.15
N LYS A 44 -6.53 3.60 6.35
CA LYS A 44 -7.45 3.41 7.48
C LYS A 44 -8.17 2.07 7.37
N LYS A 45 -8.76 1.77 6.21
CA LYS A 45 -9.45 0.50 5.95
C LYS A 45 -8.53 -0.72 6.13
N CYS A 46 -7.28 -0.62 5.69
CA CYS A 46 -6.28 -1.67 5.91
C CYS A 46 -5.91 -1.79 7.40
N ALA A 47 -5.75 -0.67 8.11
CA ALA A 47 -5.42 -0.68 9.54
C ALA A 47 -6.56 -1.28 10.38
N GLU A 48 -7.81 -0.98 10.06
CA GLU A 48 -8.98 -1.60 10.71
C GLU A 48 -9.04 -3.11 10.48
N ARG A 49 -8.71 -3.57 9.28
CA ARG A 49 -8.72 -5.00 8.92
C ARG A 49 -7.52 -5.78 9.46
N TRP A 50 -6.40 -5.11 9.70
CA TRP A 50 -5.15 -5.71 10.17
C TRP A 50 -5.10 -5.93 11.69
N LYS A 51 -5.94 -5.22 12.44
CA LYS A 51 -6.02 -5.30 13.90
C LYS A 51 -6.36 -6.71 14.38
#